data_AF-A0A1W1DS91-F1
#
_entry.id   AF-A0A1W1DS91-F1
#
_cell.length_a   1.000
_cell.length_b   1.000
_cell.length_c   1.000
_cell.angle_alpha   90.00
_cell.angle_beta   90.00
_cell.angle_gamma   90.00
#
_symmetry.space_group_name_H-M   'P 1'
#
loop_
_entity.id
_entity.type
_entity.pdbx_description
1 polymer ?
#
loop_
_entity_poly.entity_id
_entity_poly.type
_entity_poly.pdbx_seq_one_letter_code
_entity_poly.pdbx_strand_id
1 'polypeptide(L)'
;MHLSILIETMRREGFELAVGRPQVILKEIDGVTCEPFEDLSVDVETQHQGTVMEKLGERKAELTNMVPDGNGRVKLDFNIPARGLIGFRTEFLTATTGTGLMNSTFDAYKPQKPGQIGQRSNGSLISMNQGKAVAYGIFNLQKSGKFFVEHNTDIYEGMVVGIHARDKDLVVNVMKGKQLTNVRSSGTDEAVSLTPAIKLDLEQALEFIDDDELVEVTPNSTRIRKRILGETERKRTRNKKTD
;
A
#
# COMPACT_ATOMS: atom_id res chain seq x y z
N MET A 1 1.42 -10.32 -10.73
CA MET A 1 1.94 -9.40 -11.78
C MET A 1 1.07 -9.26 -13.03
N HIS A 2 0.20 -10.20 -13.42
CA HIS A 2 -0.51 -10.08 -14.71
C HIS A 2 -1.56 -8.96 -14.76
N LEU A 3 -2.29 -8.70 -13.67
CA LEU A 3 -3.37 -7.70 -13.66
C LEU A 3 -2.86 -6.25 -13.70
N SER A 4 -1.73 -5.94 -13.05
CA SER A 4 -1.16 -4.60 -13.08
C SER A 4 -0.71 -4.20 -14.48
N ILE A 5 -0.17 -5.14 -15.27
CA ILE A 5 0.20 -4.91 -16.67
C ILE A 5 -1.03 -4.59 -17.53
N LEU A 6 -2.11 -5.35 -17.36
CA LEU A 6 -3.37 -5.08 -18.08
C LEU A 6 -3.90 -3.68 -17.74
N ILE A 7 -3.99 -3.34 -16.45
CA ILE A 7 -4.47 -2.03 -16.01
C ILE A 7 -3.57 -0.90 -16.53
N GLU A 8 -2.25 -1.08 -16.52
CA GLU A 8 -1.31 -0.10 -17.07
C GLU A 8 -1.45 0.05 -18.59
N THR A 9 -1.74 -1.04 -19.29
CA THR A 9 -2.01 -1.01 -20.74
C THR A 9 -3.28 -0.22 -21.02
N MET A 10 -4.38 -0.54 -20.32
CA MET A 10 -5.64 0.21 -20.42
C MET A 10 -5.46 1.69 -20.07
N ARG A 11 -4.66 2.00 -19.04
CA ARG A 11 -4.33 3.38 -18.66
C ARG A 11 -3.65 4.13 -19.81
N ARG A 12 -2.71 3.48 -20.50
CA ARG A 12 -2.01 4.05 -21.67
C ARG A 12 -2.91 4.18 -22.90
N GLU A 13 -3.92 3.34 -23.02
CA GLU A 13 -4.95 3.40 -24.05
C GLU A 13 -6.01 4.48 -23.80
N GLY A 14 -5.95 5.20 -22.67
CA GLY A 14 -6.87 6.31 -22.39
C GLY A 14 -8.04 5.95 -21.47
N PHE A 15 -8.09 4.74 -20.92
CA PHE A 15 -9.18 4.32 -20.03
C PHE A 15 -9.10 4.98 -18.65
N GLU A 16 -10.27 5.23 -18.08
CA GLU A 16 -10.45 5.61 -16.67
C GLU A 16 -11.23 4.52 -15.95
N LEU A 17 -10.67 4.00 -14.86
CA LEU A 17 -11.28 2.92 -14.08
C LEU A 17 -10.89 2.99 -12.61
N ALA A 18 -11.69 2.34 -11.77
CA ALA A 18 -11.37 2.12 -10.37
C ALA A 18 -11.16 0.62 -10.11
N VAL A 19 -10.07 0.28 -9.43
CA VAL A 19 -9.66 -1.11 -9.18
C VAL A 19 -9.62 -1.35 -7.68
N GLY A 20 -10.21 -2.47 -7.24
CA GLY A 20 -10.14 -2.92 -5.87
C GLY A 20 -8.87 -3.70 -5.55
N ARG A 21 -8.67 -4.00 -4.27
CA ARG A 21 -7.53 -4.77 -3.79
C ARG A 21 -7.48 -6.14 -4.49
N PRO A 22 -6.32 -6.59 -4.98
CA PRO A 22 -6.18 -7.94 -5.51
C PRO A 22 -6.45 -8.96 -4.40
N GLN A 23 -7.28 -9.96 -4.69
CA GLN A 23 -7.64 -11.03 -3.78
C GLN A 23 -7.34 -12.37 -4.44
N VAL A 24 -6.93 -13.36 -3.63
CA VAL A 24 -6.78 -14.73 -4.11
C VAL A 24 -8.16 -15.36 -4.30
N ILE A 25 -8.27 -16.20 -5.32
CA ILE A 25 -9.48 -16.99 -5.55
C ILE A 25 -9.38 -18.23 -4.68
N LEU A 26 -10.22 -18.31 -3.63
CA LEU A 26 -10.37 -19.52 -2.81
C LEU A 26 -11.17 -20.58 -3.57
N LYS A 27 -10.82 -21.85 -3.38
CA LYS A 27 -11.52 -22.99 -3.95
C LYS A 27 -11.85 -24.00 -2.86
N GLU A 28 -12.98 -24.68 -3.00
CA GLU A 28 -13.28 -25.84 -2.18
C GLU A 28 -12.82 -27.10 -2.92
N ILE A 29 -11.96 -27.89 -2.27
CA ILE A 29 -11.42 -29.15 -2.81
C ILE A 29 -11.63 -30.19 -1.72
N ASP A 30 -12.41 -31.23 -2.01
CA ASP A 30 -12.73 -32.33 -1.08
C ASP A 30 -13.26 -31.85 0.29
N GLY A 31 -14.10 -30.79 0.28
CA GLY A 31 -14.68 -30.19 1.50
C GLY A 31 -13.72 -29.30 2.30
N VAL A 32 -12.53 -29.02 1.77
CA VAL A 32 -11.52 -28.14 2.39
C VAL A 32 -11.34 -26.87 1.58
N THR A 33 -11.36 -25.71 2.25
CA THR A 33 -11.01 -24.43 1.63
C THR A 33 -9.52 -24.35 1.35
N CYS A 34 -9.18 -24.20 0.07
CA CYS A 34 -7.83 -24.12 -0.45
C CYS A 34 -7.55 -22.73 -1.04
N GLU A 35 -6.31 -22.27 -0.89
CA GLU A 35 -5.79 -21.05 -1.51
C GLU A 35 -4.62 -21.38 -2.47
N PRO A 36 -4.34 -20.54 -3.47
CA PRO A 36 -3.22 -20.77 -4.39
C PRO A 36 -1.88 -20.53 -3.70
N PHE A 37 -0.91 -21.40 -3.96
CA PHE A 37 0.48 -21.29 -3.54
C PHE A 37 1.40 -21.05 -4.74
N GLU A 38 2.50 -20.37 -4.48
CA GLU A 38 3.57 -20.12 -5.44
C GLU A 38 4.90 -20.64 -4.91
N ASP A 39 5.72 -21.16 -5.82
CA ASP A 39 7.13 -21.39 -5.59
C ASP A 39 7.87 -20.06 -5.80
N LEU A 40 8.47 -19.57 -4.73
CA LEU A 40 9.20 -18.31 -4.67
C LEU A 40 10.70 -18.61 -4.57
N SER A 41 11.46 -18.15 -5.54
CA SER A 41 12.92 -18.10 -5.47
C SER A 41 13.37 -16.66 -5.24
N VAL A 42 14.16 -16.44 -4.19
CA VAL A 42 14.85 -15.18 -3.95
C VAL A 42 16.35 -15.40 -3.93
N ASP A 43 17.09 -14.46 -4.51
CA ASP A 43 18.55 -14.43 -4.49
C ASP A 43 18.97 -13.10 -3.87
N VAL A 44 19.67 -13.18 -2.75
CA VAL A 44 20.03 -12.01 -1.93
C VAL A 44 21.47 -12.12 -1.45
N GLU A 45 22.08 -10.98 -1.14
CA GLU A 45 23.37 -10.97 -0.45
C GLU A 45 23.23 -11.56 0.96
N THR A 46 24.25 -12.26 1.44
CA THR A 46 24.22 -12.95 2.74
C THR A 46 23.84 -12.03 3.90
N GLN A 47 24.20 -10.73 3.81
CA GLN A 47 23.84 -9.73 4.82
C GLN A 47 22.32 -9.47 4.94
N HIS A 48 21.55 -9.69 3.87
CA HIS A 48 20.10 -9.49 3.84
C HIS A 48 19.30 -10.76 4.13
N GLN A 49 19.97 -11.92 4.17
CA GLN A 49 19.34 -13.24 4.33
C GLN A 49 18.39 -13.29 5.52
N GLY A 50 18.86 -12.91 6.72
CA GLY A 50 18.07 -13.00 7.94
C GLY A 50 16.79 -12.16 7.88
N THR A 51 16.91 -10.90 7.43
CA THR A 51 15.77 -9.98 7.29
C THR A 51 14.75 -10.47 6.27
N VAL A 52 15.20 -11.02 5.14
CA VAL A 52 14.31 -11.56 4.10
C VAL A 52 13.58 -12.82 4.60
N MET A 53 14.29 -13.71 5.29
CA MET A 53 13.68 -14.91 5.89
C MET A 53 12.62 -14.58 6.94
N GLU A 54 12.88 -13.61 7.81
CA GLU A 54 11.92 -13.15 8.83
C GLU A 54 10.63 -12.64 8.19
N LYS A 55 10.76 -11.71 7.23
CA LYS A 55 9.61 -11.11 6.53
C LYS A 55 8.79 -12.13 5.74
N LEU A 56 9.45 -13.09 5.10
CA LEU A 56 8.78 -14.19 4.40
C LEU A 56 8.07 -15.14 5.38
N GLY A 57 8.68 -15.40 6.53
CA GLY A 57 8.07 -16.19 7.61
C GLY A 57 6.79 -15.57 8.17
N GLU A 58 6.78 -14.25 8.38
CA GLU A 58 5.57 -13.49 8.77
C GLU A 58 4.43 -13.67 7.75
N ARG A 59 4.80 -13.85 6.47
CA ARG A 59 3.89 -14.07 5.34
C ARG A 59 3.55 -15.55 5.09
N LYS A 60 3.87 -16.43 6.06
CA LYS A 60 3.63 -17.88 6.02
C LYS A 60 4.33 -18.58 4.85
N ALA A 61 5.46 -18.05 4.40
CA ALA A 61 6.35 -18.75 3.51
C ALA A 61 7.06 -19.89 4.28
N GLU A 62 7.19 -21.03 3.64
CA GLU A 62 7.93 -22.18 4.15
C GLU A 62 9.20 -22.35 3.33
N LEU A 63 10.36 -22.31 3.99
CA LEU A 63 11.65 -22.51 3.32
C LEU A 63 11.73 -23.97 2.85
N THR A 64 11.94 -24.17 1.55
CA THR A 64 12.08 -25.50 0.94
C THR A 64 13.53 -25.82 0.60
N ASN A 65 14.34 -24.80 0.28
CA ASN A 65 15.73 -24.99 -0.08
C ASN A 65 16.57 -23.72 0.20
N MET A 66 17.87 -23.92 0.47
CA MET A 66 18.83 -22.84 0.70
C MET A 66 20.17 -23.26 0.09
N VAL A 67 20.66 -22.47 -0.86
CA VAL A 67 21.91 -22.74 -1.58
C VAL A 67 22.78 -21.48 -1.55
N PRO A 68 23.85 -21.44 -0.74
CA PRO A 68 24.84 -20.38 -0.82
C PRO A 68 25.68 -20.55 -2.09
N ASP A 69 26.02 -19.45 -2.77
CA ASP A 69 26.82 -19.48 -3.99
C ASP A 69 28.34 -19.49 -3.73
N GLY A 70 28.75 -19.28 -2.47
CA GLY A 70 30.16 -19.15 -2.06
C GLY A 70 30.80 -17.80 -2.38
N ASN A 71 30.11 -16.91 -3.08
CA ASN A 71 30.57 -15.60 -3.54
C ASN A 71 29.83 -14.44 -2.86
N GLY A 72 29.19 -14.68 -1.72
CA GLY A 72 28.54 -13.67 -0.89
C GLY A 72 27.04 -13.51 -1.14
N ARG A 73 26.42 -14.42 -1.89
CA ARG A 73 24.96 -14.47 -2.09
C ARG A 73 24.41 -15.82 -1.69
N VAL A 74 23.10 -15.84 -1.46
CA VAL A 74 22.35 -17.03 -1.12
C VAL A 74 21.06 -17.06 -1.89
N LYS A 75 20.81 -18.18 -2.56
CA LYS A 75 19.52 -18.48 -3.17
C LYS A 75 18.67 -19.20 -2.13
N LEU A 76 17.46 -18.70 -1.92
CA LEU A 76 16.46 -19.26 -1.02
C LEU A 76 15.22 -19.59 -1.84
N ASP A 77 14.75 -20.82 -1.73
CA ASP A 77 13.47 -21.24 -2.32
C ASP A 77 12.44 -21.43 -1.21
N PHE A 78 11.23 -20.95 -1.45
CA PHE A 78 10.11 -21.01 -0.53
C PHE A 78 8.86 -21.50 -1.25
N ASN A 79 7.96 -22.16 -0.51
CA ASN A 79 6.57 -22.30 -0.89
C ASN A 79 5.74 -21.32 -0.08
N ILE A 80 4.98 -20.45 -0.74
CA ILE A 80 4.28 -19.34 -0.09
C ILE A 80 2.84 -19.23 -0.61
N PRO A 81 1.83 -18.96 0.23
CA PRO A 81 0.50 -18.63 -0.27
C PRO A 81 0.58 -17.36 -1.12
N ALA A 82 -0.05 -17.34 -2.31
CA ALA A 82 -0.02 -16.19 -3.22
C ALA A 82 -0.55 -14.91 -2.54
N ARG A 83 -1.46 -15.06 -1.57
CA ARG A 83 -1.96 -13.97 -0.72
C ARG A 83 -0.85 -13.28 0.08
N GLY A 84 0.18 -14.03 0.50
CA GLY A 84 1.34 -13.51 1.21
C GLY A 84 2.32 -12.75 0.32
N LEU A 85 2.33 -13.01 -0.99
CA LEU A 85 3.17 -12.29 -1.95
C LEU A 85 2.63 -10.90 -2.32
N ILE A 86 1.32 -10.67 -2.16
CA ILE A 86 0.72 -9.34 -2.38
C ILE A 86 1.38 -8.34 -1.42
N GLY A 87 1.97 -7.27 -1.95
CA GLY A 87 2.68 -6.28 -1.13
C GLY A 87 4.16 -6.55 -0.95
N PHE A 88 4.63 -7.76 -1.25
CA PHE A 88 5.97 -8.17 -0.80
C PHE A 88 7.08 -7.68 -1.72
N ARG A 89 6.81 -7.42 -3.01
CA ARG A 89 7.85 -6.97 -3.95
C ARG A 89 8.49 -5.66 -3.51
N THR A 90 7.68 -4.68 -3.12
CA THR A 90 8.15 -3.37 -2.65
C THR A 90 8.96 -3.50 -1.35
N GLU A 91 8.46 -4.33 -0.43
CA GLU A 91 9.12 -4.59 0.85
C GLU A 91 10.46 -5.32 0.67
N PHE A 92 10.50 -6.30 -0.24
CA PHE A 92 11.70 -7.05 -0.59
C PHE A 92 12.78 -6.14 -1.17
N LEU A 93 12.44 -5.31 -2.17
CA LEU A 93 13.39 -4.36 -2.76
C LEU A 93 13.95 -3.40 -1.71
N THR A 94 13.13 -2.96 -0.76
CA THR A 94 13.57 -2.12 0.35
C THR A 94 14.50 -2.88 1.29
N ALA A 95 14.15 -4.12 1.66
CA ALA A 95 14.93 -4.97 2.56
C ALA A 95 16.29 -5.36 1.97
N THR A 96 16.40 -5.46 0.65
CA THR A 96 17.63 -5.81 -0.06
C THR A 96 18.34 -4.62 -0.67
N THR A 97 17.91 -3.38 -0.38
CA THR A 97 18.48 -2.16 -1.00
C THR A 97 18.53 -2.22 -2.53
N GLY A 98 17.57 -2.91 -3.15
CA GLY A 98 17.48 -3.13 -4.60
C GLY A 98 18.40 -4.19 -5.21
N THR A 99 19.27 -4.86 -4.43
CA THR A 99 20.22 -5.87 -4.97
C THR A 99 19.66 -7.30 -5.01
N GLY A 100 18.48 -7.51 -4.43
CA GLY A 100 17.80 -8.79 -4.41
C GLY A 100 17.08 -9.09 -5.71
N LEU A 101 17.09 -10.36 -6.12
CA LEU A 101 16.29 -10.88 -7.21
C LEU A 101 15.16 -11.73 -6.65
N MET A 102 13.96 -11.57 -7.19
CA MET A 102 12.76 -12.30 -6.76
C MET A 102 11.99 -12.79 -7.98
N ASN A 103 11.72 -14.09 -8.01
CA ASN A 103 10.88 -14.74 -8.99
C ASN A 103 9.86 -15.63 -8.28
N SER A 104 8.62 -15.64 -8.76
CA SER A 104 7.59 -16.53 -8.25
C SER A 104 6.82 -17.18 -9.40
N THR A 105 6.31 -18.39 -9.18
CA THR A 105 5.50 -19.11 -10.16
C THR A 105 4.45 -19.93 -9.44
N PHE A 106 3.25 -20.03 -10.02
CA PHE A 106 2.17 -20.85 -9.46
C PHE A 106 2.59 -22.32 -9.34
N ASP A 107 2.36 -22.90 -8.17
CA ASP A 107 2.62 -24.30 -7.86
C ASP A 107 1.29 -25.08 -7.86
N ALA A 108 0.49 -24.90 -6.80
CA ALA A 108 -0.76 -25.64 -6.62
C ALA A 108 -1.74 -24.93 -5.68
N TYR A 109 -2.98 -25.44 -5.63
CA TYR A 109 -3.91 -25.11 -4.56
C TYR A 109 -3.65 -26.01 -3.36
N LYS A 110 -3.50 -25.43 -2.17
CA LYS A 110 -3.28 -26.16 -0.91
C LYS A 110 -4.21 -25.63 0.19
N PRO A 111 -4.44 -26.37 1.29
CA PRO A 111 -5.28 -25.90 2.38
C PRO A 111 -4.90 -24.51 2.86
N GLN A 112 -5.90 -23.64 3.06
CA GLN A 112 -5.69 -22.25 3.42
C GLN A 112 -4.88 -22.12 4.72
N LYS A 113 -3.82 -21.30 4.71
CA LYS A 113 -3.03 -21.03 5.91
C LYS A 113 -3.80 -20.11 6.85
N PRO A 114 -3.85 -20.41 8.15
CA PRO A 114 -4.53 -19.57 9.12
C PRO A 114 -3.82 -18.22 9.27
N GLY A 115 -4.61 -17.18 9.55
CA GLY A 115 -4.14 -15.83 9.84
C GLY A 115 -4.43 -14.83 8.71
N GLN A 116 -4.57 -13.56 9.11
CA GLN A 116 -4.63 -12.43 8.18
C GLN A 116 -3.21 -12.13 7.70
N ILE A 117 -2.98 -12.29 6.40
CA ILE A 117 -1.70 -12.06 5.74
C ILE A 117 -1.90 -10.95 4.71
N GLY A 118 -0.95 -10.02 4.65
CA GLY A 118 -0.91 -8.97 3.64
C GLY A 118 -1.77 -7.75 3.95
N GLN A 119 -2.41 -7.65 5.12
CA GLN A 119 -3.05 -6.38 5.52
C GLN A 119 -2.00 -5.37 5.99
N ARG A 120 -2.21 -4.10 5.65
CA ARG A 120 -1.37 -3.03 6.18
C ARG A 120 -1.68 -2.81 7.67
N SER A 121 -0.67 -2.37 8.41
CA SER A 121 -0.81 -2.03 9.83
C SER A 121 -1.21 -0.57 10.07
N ASN A 122 -1.03 0.30 9.07
CA ASN A 122 -1.32 1.73 9.14
C ASN A 122 -2.72 2.04 8.61
N GLY A 123 -3.36 3.06 9.17
CA GLY A 123 -4.58 3.65 8.64
C GLY A 123 -4.31 4.66 7.53
N SER A 124 -5.38 5.12 6.90
CA SER A 124 -5.36 6.13 5.83
C SER A 124 -5.62 7.54 6.36
N LEU A 125 -4.91 8.53 5.83
CA LEU A 125 -5.27 9.95 5.94
C LEU A 125 -6.27 10.26 4.82
N ILE A 126 -7.49 10.66 5.17
CA ILE A 126 -8.60 10.82 4.22
C ILE A 126 -8.97 12.29 4.13
N SER A 127 -9.06 12.84 2.92
CA SER A 127 -9.50 14.23 2.73
C SER A 127 -10.98 14.40 3.12
N MET A 128 -11.25 15.43 3.91
CA MET A 128 -12.60 15.83 4.29
C MET A 128 -13.31 16.63 3.18
N ASN A 129 -12.57 17.30 2.30
CA ASN A 129 -13.14 18.30 1.40
C ASN A 129 -12.55 18.21 -0.02
N GLN A 130 -13.22 18.88 -0.95
CA GLN A 130 -12.75 19.06 -2.32
C GLN A 130 -12.13 20.43 -2.54
N GLY A 131 -11.02 20.47 -3.27
CA GLY A 131 -10.28 21.69 -3.60
C GLY A 131 -8.80 21.41 -3.83
N LYS A 132 -7.93 22.34 -3.43
CA LYS A 132 -6.47 22.21 -3.56
C LYS A 132 -5.79 22.03 -2.20
N ALA A 133 -4.82 21.13 -2.14
CA ALA A 133 -4.01 20.92 -0.94
C ALA A 133 -3.10 22.13 -0.69
N VAL A 134 -3.12 22.66 0.54
CA VAL A 134 -2.36 23.85 0.93
C VAL A 134 -1.12 23.43 1.71
N ALA A 135 0.05 23.99 1.39
CA ALA A 135 1.31 23.67 2.05
C ALA A 135 1.21 23.77 3.58
N TYR A 136 0.59 24.82 4.10
CA TYR A 136 0.35 25.00 5.54
C TYR A 136 -0.51 23.88 6.15
N GLY A 137 -1.54 23.42 5.44
CA GLY A 137 -2.38 22.29 5.87
C GLY A 137 -1.58 20.99 5.96
N ILE A 138 -0.81 20.68 4.93
CA ILE A 138 0.08 19.50 4.88
C ILE A 138 1.13 19.57 5.99
N PHE A 139 1.79 20.72 6.16
CA PHE A 139 2.84 20.92 7.17
C PHE A 139 2.36 20.66 8.60
N ASN A 140 1.17 21.13 8.96
CA ASN A 140 0.62 20.90 10.29
C ASN A 140 0.28 19.42 10.53
N LEU A 141 -0.09 18.71 9.47
CA LEU A 141 -0.52 17.32 9.55
C LEU A 141 0.61 16.31 9.32
N GLN A 142 1.78 16.72 8.80
CA GLN A 142 2.91 15.81 8.51
C GLN A 142 3.47 15.10 9.74
N LYS A 143 3.19 15.61 10.96
CA LYS A 143 3.49 14.90 12.21
C LYS A 143 2.59 13.67 12.44
N SER A 144 1.42 13.64 11.82
CA SER A 144 0.44 12.56 11.94
C SER A 144 0.68 11.44 10.93
N GLY A 145 1.49 11.67 9.89
CA GLY A 145 1.68 10.68 8.84
C GLY A 145 2.43 11.22 7.62
N LYS A 146 2.61 10.35 6.63
CA LYS A 146 3.30 10.67 5.37
C LYS A 146 2.26 10.93 4.28
N PHE A 147 2.47 11.94 3.44
CA PHE A 147 1.50 12.37 2.45
C PHE A 147 1.82 11.85 1.04
N PHE A 148 0.78 11.60 0.24
CA PHE A 148 0.85 11.30 -1.18
C PHE A 148 0.68 12.55 -2.07
N VAL A 149 0.16 13.62 -1.47
CA VAL A 149 -0.16 14.88 -2.15
C VAL A 149 0.85 15.96 -1.81
N GLU A 150 1.10 16.84 -2.77
CA GLU A 150 1.94 18.03 -2.63
C GLU A 150 1.08 19.30 -2.59
N HIS A 151 1.70 20.44 -2.33
CA HIS A 151 1.01 21.72 -2.45
C HIS A 151 0.40 21.88 -3.85
N ASN A 152 -0.83 22.40 -3.91
CA ASN A 152 -1.65 22.60 -5.12
C ASN A 152 -2.20 21.34 -5.80
N THR A 153 -1.99 20.17 -5.22
CA THR A 153 -2.64 18.93 -5.69
C THR A 153 -4.16 19.05 -5.53
N ASP A 154 -4.91 18.74 -6.60
CA ASP A 154 -6.36 18.67 -6.55
C ASP A 154 -6.81 17.43 -5.77
N ILE A 155 -7.69 17.65 -4.80
CA ILE A 155 -8.21 16.63 -3.88
C ILE A 155 -9.74 16.70 -3.84
N TYR A 156 -10.36 15.60 -3.44
CA TYR A 156 -11.81 15.50 -3.24
C TYR A 156 -12.13 14.77 -1.93
N GLU A 157 -13.36 14.92 -1.44
CA GLU A 157 -13.81 14.24 -0.22
C GLU A 157 -13.69 12.72 -0.36
N GLY A 158 -13.08 12.06 0.62
CA GLY A 158 -12.89 10.61 0.62
C GLY A 158 -11.67 10.12 -0.17
N MET A 159 -10.93 11.02 -0.83
CA MET A 159 -9.61 10.72 -1.37
C MET A 159 -8.63 10.42 -0.24
N VAL A 160 -7.85 9.35 -0.36
CA VAL A 160 -6.74 9.06 0.55
C VAL A 160 -5.54 9.90 0.15
N VAL A 161 -5.13 10.78 1.05
CA VAL A 161 -4.06 11.78 0.83
C VAL A 161 -2.74 11.40 1.51
N GLY A 162 -2.70 10.28 2.23
CA GLY A 162 -1.49 9.81 2.89
C GLY A 162 -1.69 8.58 3.78
N ILE A 163 -0.60 8.17 4.42
CA ILE A 163 -0.51 7.07 5.39
C ILE A 163 -0.49 7.66 6.79
N HIS A 164 -1.43 7.24 7.64
CA HIS A 164 -1.45 7.63 9.03
C HIS A 164 -0.40 6.86 9.84
N ALA A 165 0.25 7.52 10.79
CA ALA A 165 1.26 6.91 11.64
C ALA A 165 0.68 5.85 12.60
N ARG A 166 -0.65 5.81 12.77
CA ARG A 166 -1.37 4.81 13.57
C ARG A 166 -2.26 3.95 12.68
N ASP A 167 -2.79 2.88 13.25
CA ASP A 167 -3.65 1.87 12.63
C ASP A 167 -5.04 2.36 12.18
N LYS A 168 -5.59 3.37 12.86
CA LYS A 168 -6.94 3.89 12.54
C LYS A 168 -6.89 4.97 11.48
N ASP A 169 -7.87 4.95 10.58
CA ASP A 169 -8.08 6.05 9.63
C ASP A 169 -8.30 7.39 10.33
N LEU A 170 -7.81 8.47 9.72
CA LEU A 170 -7.99 9.84 10.19
C LEU A 170 -8.49 10.71 9.05
N VAL A 171 -9.66 11.32 9.24
CA VAL A 171 -10.19 12.33 8.31
C VAL A 171 -9.52 13.68 8.62
N VAL A 172 -8.95 14.29 7.59
CA VAL A 172 -8.13 15.50 7.70
C VAL A 172 -8.56 16.57 6.71
N ASN A 173 -8.35 17.83 7.10
CA ASN A 173 -8.51 18.98 6.21
C ASN A 173 -7.14 19.53 5.83
N VAL A 174 -6.65 19.11 4.65
CA VAL A 174 -5.37 19.58 4.07
C VAL A 174 -5.51 20.92 3.33
N MET A 175 -6.71 21.50 3.25
CA MET A 175 -6.96 22.81 2.66
C MET A 175 -6.86 23.96 3.68
N LYS A 176 -6.62 23.65 4.95
CA LYS A 176 -6.55 24.65 6.01
C LYS A 176 -5.40 25.63 5.73
N GLY A 177 -5.74 26.88 5.48
CA GLY A 177 -4.78 27.98 5.33
C GLY A 177 -4.27 28.52 6.67
N LYS A 178 -3.21 29.33 6.60
CA LYS A 178 -2.71 30.12 7.75
C LYS A 178 -3.77 31.16 8.10
N GLN A 179 -4.25 31.17 9.34
CA GLN A 179 -5.12 32.25 9.81
C GLN A 179 -4.29 33.53 9.89
N LEU A 180 -4.63 34.53 9.07
CA LEU A 180 -4.01 35.85 9.10
C LEU A 180 -4.58 36.61 10.30
N THR A 181 -4.06 36.35 11.50
CA THR A 181 -4.26 37.29 12.60
C THR A 181 -3.44 38.54 12.30
N ASN A 182 -4.10 39.71 12.22
CA ASN A 182 -3.51 41.05 12.02
C ASN A 182 -2.52 41.49 13.13
N VAL A 183 -1.94 40.54 13.87
CA VAL A 183 -0.95 40.79 14.91
C VAL A 183 0.42 40.69 14.25
N ARG A 184 1.10 41.82 14.19
CA ARG A 184 2.54 41.94 13.90
C ARG A 184 3.32 41.08 14.91
N SER A 185 3.48 39.80 14.62
CA SER A 185 4.42 38.93 15.31
C SER A 185 5.80 39.22 14.71
N SER A 186 6.61 39.98 15.44
CA SER A 186 8.05 40.05 15.25
C SER A 186 8.64 38.65 15.44
N GLY A 187 8.79 37.92 14.35
CA GLY A 187 9.37 36.58 14.31
C GLY A 187 9.31 36.08 12.88
N THR A 188 10.47 35.74 12.31
CA THR A 188 10.68 35.21 10.96
C THR A 188 9.50 34.40 10.42
N ASP A 189 9.02 34.72 9.22
CA ASP A 189 8.16 33.82 8.46
C ASP A 189 8.86 32.46 8.39
N GLU A 190 8.42 31.50 9.21
CA GLU A 190 8.97 30.15 9.19
C GLU A 190 8.69 29.60 7.79
N ALA A 191 9.76 29.42 7.01
CA ALA A 191 9.68 28.77 5.73
C ALA A 191 9.06 27.38 5.97
N VAL A 192 7.86 27.16 5.43
CA VAL A 192 7.13 25.91 5.57
C VAL A 192 7.88 24.83 4.79
N SER A 193 8.71 24.06 5.50
CA SER A 193 9.45 22.94 4.92
C SER A 193 8.57 21.69 4.94
N LEU A 194 8.21 21.21 3.75
CA LEU A 194 7.40 20.01 3.56
C LEU A 194 8.29 18.79 3.37
N THR A 195 7.93 17.70 4.05
CA THR A 195 8.46 16.38 3.69
C THR A 195 7.99 16.03 2.27
N PRO A 196 8.87 15.55 1.37
CA PRO A 196 8.49 15.14 0.03
C PRO A 196 7.34 14.13 0.05
N ALA A 197 6.40 14.28 -0.87
CA ALA A 197 5.27 13.36 -0.98
C ALA A 197 5.74 11.99 -1.50
N ILE A 198 5.17 10.92 -0.95
CA ILE A 198 5.37 9.56 -1.45
C ILE A 198 4.58 9.44 -2.75
N LYS A 199 5.29 9.19 -3.85
CA LYS A 199 4.66 8.85 -5.14
C LYS A 199 4.54 7.35 -5.22
N LEU A 200 3.30 6.85 -5.24
CA LEU A 200 3.01 5.44 -5.43
C LEU A 200 2.85 5.15 -6.91
N ASP A 201 3.52 4.11 -7.40
CA ASP A 201 3.18 3.52 -8.69
C ASP A 201 1.87 2.70 -8.58
N LEU A 202 1.41 2.15 -9.70
CA LEU A 202 0.17 1.37 -9.75
C LEU A 202 0.24 0.09 -8.89
N GLU A 203 1.38 -0.59 -8.88
CA GLU A 203 1.55 -1.83 -8.13
C GLU A 203 1.52 -1.52 -6.63
N GLN A 204 2.31 -0.53 -6.19
CA GLN A 204 2.34 -0.03 -4.83
C GLN A 204 0.97 0.47 -4.37
N ALA A 205 0.21 1.15 -5.23
CA ALA A 205 -1.15 1.59 -4.90
C ALA A 205 -2.11 0.41 -4.70
N LEU A 206 -2.04 -0.63 -5.56
CA LEU A 206 -2.85 -1.84 -5.42
C LEU A 206 -2.47 -2.66 -4.17
N GLU A 207 -1.20 -2.64 -3.79
CA GLU A 207 -0.68 -3.25 -2.58
C GLU A 207 -1.10 -2.48 -1.32
N PHE A 208 -1.23 -1.15 -1.41
CA PHE A 208 -1.55 -0.28 -0.29
C PHE A 208 -3.02 -0.32 0.13
N ILE A 209 -3.95 -0.50 -0.82
CA ILE A 209 -5.39 -0.36 -0.54
C ILE A 209 -5.97 -1.51 0.29
N ASP A 210 -6.91 -1.15 1.17
CA ASP A 210 -7.74 -2.12 1.91
C ASP A 210 -9.06 -2.45 1.19
N ASP A 211 -9.82 -3.40 1.75
CA ASP A 211 -11.11 -3.86 1.21
C ASP A 211 -12.21 -2.78 1.19
N ASP A 212 -12.01 -1.64 1.86
CA ASP A 212 -12.90 -0.48 1.78
C ASP A 212 -12.35 0.64 0.87
N GLU A 213 -11.29 0.36 0.11
CA GLU A 213 -10.57 1.31 -0.74
C GLU A 213 -10.49 0.88 -2.22
N LEU A 214 -10.29 1.87 -3.08
CA LEU A 214 -10.12 1.70 -4.52
C LEU A 214 -8.91 2.54 -4.99
N VAL A 215 -8.19 2.01 -5.97
CA VAL A 215 -7.24 2.77 -6.78
C VAL A 215 -8.00 3.32 -7.99
N GLU A 216 -8.10 4.65 -8.08
CA GLU A 216 -8.54 5.32 -9.30
C GLU A 216 -7.36 5.46 -10.27
N VAL A 217 -7.52 4.91 -11.45
CA VAL A 217 -6.50 4.91 -12.50
C VAL A 217 -7.03 5.71 -13.68
N THR A 218 -6.26 6.73 -14.05
CA THR A 218 -6.50 7.57 -15.24
C THR A 218 -5.20 7.67 -16.05
N PRO A 219 -5.25 8.10 -17.32
CA PRO A 219 -4.04 8.19 -18.16
C PRO A 219 -2.92 9.05 -17.57
N ASN A 220 -3.28 10.04 -16.73
CA ASN A 220 -2.35 11.01 -16.17
C ASN A 220 -2.18 10.91 -14.65
N SER A 221 -2.96 10.08 -13.96
CA SER A 221 -2.97 10.05 -12.50
C SER A 221 -3.41 8.72 -11.94
N THR A 222 -2.74 8.30 -10.87
CA THR A 222 -3.14 7.20 -10.00
C THR A 222 -3.46 7.79 -8.63
N ARG A 223 -4.69 7.59 -8.16
CA ARG A 223 -5.18 8.11 -6.87
C ARG A 223 -5.76 6.99 -6.05
N ILE A 224 -5.85 7.20 -4.75
CA ILE A 224 -6.45 6.24 -3.81
C ILE A 224 -7.64 6.91 -3.15
N ARG A 225 -8.73 6.17 -2.96
CA ARG A 225 -9.93 6.66 -2.29
C ARG A 225 -10.62 5.57 -1.49
N LYS A 226 -11.46 6.00 -0.56
CA LYS A 226 -12.47 5.14 0.03
C LYS A 226 -13.54 4.77 -1.00
N ARG A 227 -14.09 3.55 -0.90
CA ARG A 227 -15.28 3.10 -1.63
C ARG A 227 -16.45 4.05 -1.36
N ILE A 228 -16.67 4.37 -0.07
CA ILE A 228 -17.66 5.34 0.39
C ILE A 228 -16.94 6.66 0.70
N LEU A 229 -17.29 7.72 -0.04
CA LEU A 229 -16.61 9.01 0.06
C LEU A 229 -17.00 9.80 1.32
N GLY A 230 -18.28 9.77 1.70
CA GLY A 230 -18.79 10.50 2.85
C GLY A 230 -18.35 9.89 4.19
N GLU A 231 -17.85 10.71 5.11
CA GLU A 231 -17.46 10.23 6.45
C GLU A 231 -18.66 9.66 7.23
N THR A 232 -19.80 10.35 7.18
CA THR A 232 -21.03 9.93 7.88
C THR A 232 -21.52 8.57 7.38
N GLU A 233 -21.47 8.34 6.06
CA GLU A 233 -21.87 7.09 5.44
C GLU A 233 -20.91 5.95 5.77
N ARG A 234 -19.59 6.22 5.83
CA ARG A 234 -18.60 5.24 6.31
C ARG A 234 -18.89 4.79 7.74
N LYS A 235 -19.13 5.75 8.64
CA LYS A 235 -19.47 5.47 10.05
C LYS A 235 -20.75 4.63 10.15
N ARG A 236 -21.78 4.96 9.36
CA ARG A 236 -23.04 4.20 9.32
C ARG A 236 -22.84 2.76 8.84
N THR A 237 -22.04 2.56 7.79
CA THR A 237 -21.78 1.24 7.22
C THR A 237 -20.94 0.37 8.14
N ARG A 238 -19.96 0.96 8.84
CA ARG A 238 -19.14 0.26 9.84
C ARG A 238 -19.99 -0.31 10.97
N ASN A 239 -20.95 0.47 11.48
CA ASN A 239 -21.84 0.01 12.55
C ASN A 239 -22.74 -1.15 12.09
N LYS A 240 -23.26 -1.11 10.85
CA LYS A 240 -24.09 -2.19 10.30
C LYS A 240 -23.38 -3.52 10.08
N LYS A 241 -22.07 -3.54 9.88
CA LYS A 241 -21.27 -4.78 9.73
C LYS A 241 -20.98 -5.47 11.06
N THR A 242 -21.27 -4.81 12.18
CA THR A 242 -20.97 -5.32 13.54
C THR A 242 -22.18 -6.02 14.17
N ASP A 243 -23.35 -5.93 13.52
CA ASP A 243 -24.57 -6.68 13.82
C ASP A 243 -24.71 -7.86 12.84
#